data_AF-A0A1G9TF69-F1
#
_entry.id   AF-A0A1G9TF69-F1
#
_cell.length_a   1.000
_cell.length_b   1.000
_cell.length_c   1.000
_cell.angle_alpha   90.00
_cell.angle_beta   90.00
_cell.angle_gamma   90.00
#
_symmetry.space_group_name_H-M   'P 1'
#
loop_
_entity.id
_entity.type
_entity.pdbx_description
1 polymer ?
#
loop_
_entity_poly.entity_id
_entity_poly.type
_entity_poly.pdbx_seq_one_letter_code
_entity_poly.pdbx_strand_id
1 'polypeptide(L)'
;MGTSLLHLAAIVAGVVGSVALAGWVARLVFGSARLPAPLRRRREPIAPAGRPLELVAADLRRLGAQLARVPAGAPMARRRGLQAAYDDVLVEAARLLEVPHALDAVPPGRPRDVERLRLQAALGDAGLAVPD
;
A
#
# COMPACT_ATOMS: atom_id res chain seq x y z
N MET A 1 20.23 -35.11 11.47
CA MET A 1 19.96 -33.73 11.94
C MET A 1 19.93 -32.70 10.79
N GLY A 2 20.86 -32.74 9.82
CA GLY A 2 20.86 -31.78 8.70
C GLY A 2 19.64 -31.85 7.75
N THR A 3 19.10 -33.04 7.51
CA THR A 3 17.93 -33.26 6.63
C THR A 3 16.63 -32.66 7.17
N SER A 4 16.44 -32.65 8.49
CA SER A 4 15.25 -32.08 9.14
C SER A 4 15.23 -30.55 9.08
N LEU A 5 16.40 -29.92 9.22
CA LEU A 5 16.54 -28.45 9.11
C LEU A 5 16.28 -27.99 7.67
N LEU A 6 16.73 -28.76 6.68
CA LEU A 6 16.47 -28.49 5.26
C LEU A 6 14.97 -28.58 4.93
N HIS A 7 14.26 -29.57 5.48
CA HIS A 7 12.81 -29.66 5.29
C HIS A 7 12.06 -28.49 5.93
N LEU A 8 12.46 -28.08 7.12
CA LEU A 8 11.81 -26.97 7.83
C LEU A 8 12.05 -25.64 7.09
N ALA A 9 13.27 -25.41 6.61
CA ALA A 9 13.59 -24.25 5.78
C ALA A 9 12.81 -24.24 4.46
N ALA A 10 12.66 -25.41 3.81
CA ALA A 10 11.89 -25.53 2.57
C ALA A 10 10.40 -25.22 2.77
N ILE A 11 9.80 -25.69 3.87
CA ILE A 11 8.40 -25.40 4.20
C ILE A 11 8.21 -23.90 4.46
N VAL A 12 9.10 -23.29 5.25
CA VAL A 12 9.02 -21.86 5.55
C VAL A 12 9.20 -21.03 4.29
N ALA A 13 10.19 -21.33 3.45
CA ALA A 13 10.41 -20.65 2.18
C ALA A 13 9.22 -20.78 1.23
N GLY A 14 8.60 -21.97 1.16
CA GLY A 14 7.39 -22.20 0.37
C GLY A 14 6.20 -21.38 0.84
N VAL A 15 5.96 -21.31 2.15
CA VAL A 15 4.87 -20.51 2.73
C VAL A 15 5.12 -19.01 2.50
N VAL A 16 6.33 -18.52 2.76
CA VAL A 16 6.68 -17.11 2.54
C VAL A 16 6.57 -16.74 1.05
N GLY A 17 7.08 -17.60 0.17
CA GLY A 17 7.00 -17.42 -1.28
C GLY A 17 5.57 -17.41 -1.79
N SER A 18 4.71 -18.31 -1.31
CA SER A 18 3.30 -18.36 -1.72
C SER A 18 2.51 -17.13 -1.27
N VAL A 19 2.76 -16.61 -0.07
CA VAL A 19 2.11 -15.39 0.43
C VAL A 19 2.58 -14.16 -0.34
N ALA A 20 3.88 -14.06 -0.63
CA ALA A 20 4.44 -12.98 -1.44
C ALA A 20 3.89 -13.02 -2.88
N LEU A 21 3.84 -14.20 -3.49
CA LEU A 21 3.29 -14.41 -4.82
C LEU A 21 1.79 -14.08 -4.86
N ALA A 22 1.01 -14.50 -3.87
CA ALA A 22 -0.42 -14.17 -3.79
C ALA A 22 -0.65 -12.66 -3.65
N GLY A 23 0.18 -11.96 -2.86
CA GLY A 23 0.15 -10.50 -2.75
C GLY A 23 0.51 -9.82 -4.07
N TRP A 24 1.50 -10.34 -4.79
CA TRP A 24 1.90 -9.84 -6.11
C TRP A 24 0.81 -10.08 -7.18
N VAL A 25 0.22 -11.28 -7.23
CA VAL A 25 -0.89 -11.60 -8.14
C VAL A 25 -2.13 -10.76 -7.81
N ALA A 26 -2.44 -10.53 -6.53
CA ALA A 26 -3.52 -9.63 -6.15
C ALA A 26 -3.27 -8.19 -6.66
N ARG A 27 -2.04 -7.68 -6.58
CA ARG A 27 -1.66 -6.39 -7.17
C ARG A 27 -1.90 -6.35 -8.69
N LEU A 28 -1.51 -7.42 -9.40
CA LEU A 28 -1.77 -7.54 -10.84
C LEU A 28 -3.28 -7.57 -11.18
N VAL A 29 -4.06 -8.38 -10.45
CA VAL A 29 -5.48 -8.64 -10.74
C VAL A 29 -6.39 -7.47 -10.36
N PHE A 30 -6.10 -6.75 -9.27
CA PHE A 30 -6.87 -5.58 -8.84
C PHE A 30 -6.52 -4.29 -9.61
N GLY A 31 -5.67 -4.37 -10.65
CA GLY A 31 -5.47 -3.29 -11.62
C GLY A 31 -4.29 -2.35 -11.36
N SER A 32 -3.30 -2.76 -10.56
CA SER A 32 -2.08 -1.96 -10.32
C SER A 32 -0.92 -2.27 -11.28
N ALA A 33 -1.12 -3.17 -12.25
CA ALA A 33 -0.21 -3.33 -13.38
C ALA A 33 -0.94 -2.96 -14.67
N ARG A 34 -0.95 -1.68 -15.01
CA ARG A 34 -1.31 -1.26 -16.36
C ARG A 34 -0.02 -1.19 -17.17
N LEU A 35 0.03 -2.01 -18.20
CA LEU A 35 1.10 -2.03 -19.21
C LEU A 35 1.32 -0.60 -19.76
N PRO A 36 2.57 -0.23 -20.07
CA PRO A 36 2.85 1.05 -20.73
C PRO A 36 2.12 1.08 -22.07
N ALA A 37 1.08 1.93 -22.19
CA ALA A 37 0.43 2.17 -23.45
C ALA A 37 1.42 2.89 -24.39
N PRO A 38 1.56 2.46 -25.67
CA PRO A 38 2.57 3.01 -26.55
C PRO A 38 2.26 4.46 -26.91
N LEU A 39 3.32 5.26 -26.84
CA LEU A 39 3.40 6.70 -27.07
C LEU A 39 2.76 7.13 -28.39
N ARG A 40 1.56 7.72 -28.31
CA ARG A 40 1.01 8.49 -29.41
C ARG A 40 1.45 9.94 -29.29
N ARG A 41 2.57 10.22 -29.95
CA ARG A 41 3.21 11.52 -30.17
C ARG A 41 2.20 12.57 -30.62
N ARG A 42 1.64 13.35 -29.70
CA ARG A 42 1.05 14.67 -29.96
C ARG A 42 1.51 15.60 -28.84
N ARG A 43 1.97 16.80 -29.24
CA ARG A 43 2.36 17.91 -28.35
C ARG A 43 1.29 18.10 -27.28
N GLU A 44 1.64 17.95 -26.01
CA GLU A 44 0.68 18.01 -24.89
C GLU A 44 1.20 18.99 -23.81
N PRO A 45 0.32 19.79 -23.17
CA PRO A 45 0.66 20.72 -22.09
C PRO A 45 1.32 19.99 -20.91
N ILE A 46 2.05 20.71 -20.05
CA ILE A 46 2.66 20.17 -18.82
C ILE A 46 1.55 19.56 -17.95
N ALA A 47 1.31 18.26 -18.11
CA ALA A 47 0.36 17.52 -17.31
C ALA A 47 0.96 17.34 -15.90
N PRO A 48 0.18 17.54 -14.83
CA PRO A 48 0.64 17.28 -13.47
C PRO A 48 1.17 15.85 -13.38
N ALA A 49 2.33 15.68 -12.73
CA ALA A 49 3.02 14.40 -12.63
C ALA A 49 2.26 13.46 -11.68
N GLY A 50 1.28 12.72 -12.20
CA GLY A 50 0.53 11.71 -11.45
C GLY A 50 -0.98 11.87 -11.52
N ARG A 51 -1.71 11.05 -10.76
CA ARG A 51 -3.17 11.21 -10.64
C ARG A 51 -3.50 12.51 -9.90
N PRO A 52 -4.67 13.11 -10.15
CA PRO A 52 -5.16 14.24 -9.38
C PRO A 52 -5.16 13.93 -7.87
N LEU A 53 -4.65 14.87 -7.07
CA LEU A 53 -4.55 14.72 -5.62
C LEU A 53 -5.94 14.50 -4.97
N GLU A 54 -6.99 15.04 -5.57
CA GLU A 54 -8.37 14.91 -5.11
C GLU A 54 -8.85 13.45 -5.14
N LEU A 55 -8.42 12.68 -6.15
CA LEU A 55 -8.72 11.26 -6.26
C LEU A 55 -7.97 10.46 -5.19
N VAL A 56 -6.71 10.81 -4.91
CA VAL A 56 -5.91 10.22 -3.83
C VAL A 56 -6.60 10.44 -2.49
N ALA A 57 -7.03 11.68 -2.23
CA ALA A 57 -7.73 12.05 -1.00
C ALA A 57 -9.06 11.30 -0.86
N ALA A 58 -9.81 11.16 -1.95
CA ALA A 58 -11.05 10.40 -1.98
C ALA A 58 -10.82 8.91 -1.65
N ASP A 59 -9.78 8.31 -2.21
CA ASP A 59 -9.40 6.93 -1.92
C ASP A 59 -8.96 6.74 -0.46
N LEU A 60 -8.17 7.67 0.10
CA LEU A 60 -7.81 7.64 1.53
C LEU A 60 -9.04 7.66 2.43
N ARG A 61 -9.99 8.58 2.17
CA ARG A 61 -11.24 8.64 2.94
C ARG A 61 -12.05 7.36 2.80
N ARG A 62 -12.17 6.84 1.58
CA ARG A 62 -12.91 5.60 1.30
C ARG A 62 -12.30 4.39 2.00
N LEU A 63 -10.98 4.21 1.90
CA LEU A 63 -10.26 3.08 2.50
C LEU A 63 -10.21 3.18 4.02
N GLY A 64 -9.98 4.37 4.59
CA GLY A 64 -10.05 4.60 6.03
C GLY A 64 -11.43 4.24 6.59
N ALA A 65 -12.50 4.70 5.94
CA ALA A 65 -13.87 4.36 6.34
C ALA A 65 -14.20 2.86 6.16
N GLN A 66 -13.60 2.18 5.18
CA GLN A 66 -13.75 0.73 5.05
C GLN A 66 -13.01 -0.01 6.18
N LEU A 67 -11.82 0.48 6.56
CA LEU A 67 -10.98 -0.13 7.58
C LEU A 67 -11.61 -0.01 8.97
N ALA A 68 -12.16 1.16 9.30
CA ALA A 68 -12.89 1.41 10.55
C ALA A 68 -14.15 0.53 10.69
N ARG A 69 -14.76 0.13 9.58
CA ARG A 69 -15.98 -0.69 9.55
C ARG A 69 -15.72 -2.19 9.46
N VAL A 70 -14.46 -2.65 9.50
CA VAL A 70 -14.15 -4.08 9.50
C VAL A 70 -14.66 -4.70 10.80
N PRO A 71 -15.60 -5.67 10.77
CA PRO A 71 -16.15 -6.27 11.98
C PRO A 71 -15.09 -7.02 12.80
N ALA A 72 -15.22 -6.97 14.13
CA ALA A 72 -14.50 -7.88 15.03
C ALA A 72 -14.99 -9.32 14.76
N GLY A 73 -14.20 -10.10 14.03
CA GLY A 73 -14.57 -11.44 13.54
C GLY A 73 -14.35 -11.63 12.04
N ALA A 74 -14.09 -10.55 11.29
CA ALA A 74 -13.66 -10.67 9.91
C ALA A 74 -12.29 -11.38 9.81
N PRO A 75 -12.02 -12.13 8.72
CA PRO A 75 -10.74 -12.78 8.51
C PRO A 75 -9.57 -11.78 8.59
N MET A 76 -8.51 -12.13 9.32
CA MET A 76 -7.33 -11.27 9.47
C MET A 76 -6.69 -10.93 8.11
N ALA A 77 -6.79 -11.82 7.12
CA ALA A 77 -6.35 -11.56 5.76
C ALA A 77 -7.07 -10.35 5.13
N ARG A 78 -8.37 -10.20 5.34
CA ARG A 78 -9.16 -9.08 4.84
C ARG A 78 -8.71 -7.76 5.48
N ARG A 79 -8.54 -7.75 6.80
CA ARG A 79 -8.08 -6.57 7.54
C ARG A 79 -6.68 -6.14 7.08
N ARG A 80 -5.76 -7.10 6.93
CA ARG A 80 -4.39 -6.84 6.46
C ARG A 80 -4.34 -6.38 5.01
N GLY A 81 -5.14 -6.97 4.12
CA GLY A 81 -5.21 -6.53 2.72
C GLY A 81 -5.71 -5.10 2.59
N LEU A 82 -6.72 -4.73 3.36
CA LEU A 82 -7.24 -3.36 3.36
C LEU A 82 -6.25 -2.37 3.96
N GLN A 83 -5.55 -2.75 5.03
CA GLN A 83 -4.47 -1.95 5.61
C GLN A 83 -3.32 -1.73 4.59
N ALA A 84 -2.92 -2.76 3.86
CA ALA A 84 -1.88 -2.64 2.84
C ALA A 84 -2.30 -1.70 1.70
N ALA A 85 -3.56 -1.79 1.26
CA ALA A 85 -4.09 -0.86 0.26
C ALA A 85 -4.12 0.59 0.78
N TYR A 86 -4.47 0.80 2.05
CA TYR A 86 -4.42 2.12 2.68
C TYR A 86 -2.99 2.67 2.74
N ASP A 87 -2.01 1.85 3.15
CA ASP A 87 -0.60 2.22 3.20
C ASP A 87 -0.05 2.58 1.80
N ASP A 88 -0.43 1.82 0.76
CA ASP A 88 -0.01 2.09 -0.62
C ASP A 88 -0.53 3.46 -1.10
N VAL A 89 -1.77 3.84 -0.75
CA VAL A 89 -2.34 5.16 -1.07
C VAL A 89 -1.70 6.28 -0.25
N LEU A 90 -1.33 6.03 1.02
CA LEU A 90 -0.58 7.00 1.83
C LEU A 90 0.80 7.31 1.22
N VAL A 91 1.52 6.28 0.76
CA VAL A 91 2.81 6.45 0.09
C VAL A 91 2.65 7.26 -1.20
N GLU A 92 1.59 7.03 -1.96
CA GLU A 92 1.33 7.81 -3.16
C GLU A 92 1.02 9.27 -2.86
N ALA A 93 0.20 9.55 -1.84
CA ALA A 93 -0.06 10.90 -1.37
C ALA A 93 1.24 11.61 -0.95
N ALA A 94 2.10 10.89 -0.23
CA ALA A 94 3.39 11.41 0.22
C ALA A 94 4.30 11.77 -0.96
N ARG A 95 4.33 10.95 -2.01
CA ARG A 95 5.10 11.27 -3.23
C ARG A 95 4.56 12.48 -3.98
N LEU A 96 3.23 12.61 -4.08
CA LEU A 96 2.60 13.75 -4.77
C LEU A 96 2.80 15.08 -4.03
N LEU A 97 2.85 15.03 -2.70
CA LEU A 97 3.09 16.19 -1.83
C LEU A 97 4.55 16.35 -1.41
N GLU A 98 5.45 15.52 -1.95
CA GLU A 98 6.88 15.50 -1.63
C GLU A 98 7.19 15.37 -0.12
N VAL A 99 6.32 14.69 0.63
CA VAL A 99 6.48 14.43 2.05
C VAL A 99 7.41 13.23 2.28
N PRO A 100 8.51 13.38 3.02
CA PRO A 100 9.41 12.27 3.34
C PRO A 100 8.71 11.17 4.14
N HIS A 101 8.94 9.91 3.77
CA HIS A 101 8.37 8.74 4.44
C HIS A 101 9.30 7.53 4.44
N ALA A 102 9.06 6.60 5.37
CA ALA A 102 9.75 5.31 5.44
C ALA A 102 8.76 4.12 5.45
N LEU A 103 7.47 4.35 5.17
CA LEU A 103 6.40 3.35 5.35
C LEU A 103 6.60 2.06 4.53
N ASP A 104 7.27 2.13 3.40
CA ASP A 104 7.66 1.01 2.53
C ASP A 104 8.93 0.28 2.99
N ALA A 105 9.81 0.97 3.72
CA ALA A 105 11.04 0.41 4.29
C ALA A 105 10.84 -0.25 5.67
N VAL A 106 9.80 0.14 6.41
CA VAL A 106 9.56 -0.37 7.77
C VAL A 106 8.83 -1.73 7.74
N PRO A 107 9.39 -2.78 8.37
CA PRO A 107 8.74 -4.09 8.49
C PRO A 107 7.39 -4.01 9.20
N PRO A 108 6.43 -4.90 8.88
CA PRO A 108 5.12 -4.92 9.53
C PRO A 108 5.23 -5.10 11.05
N GLY A 109 4.38 -4.38 11.79
CA GLY A 109 4.35 -4.37 13.25
C GLY A 109 4.26 -2.96 13.80
N ARG A 110 4.43 -2.81 15.12
CA ARG A 110 4.31 -1.53 15.83
C ARG A 110 5.14 -0.39 15.20
N PRO A 111 6.41 -0.60 14.77
CA PRO A 111 7.18 0.47 14.13
C PRO A 111 6.51 1.03 12.88
N ARG A 112 5.91 0.17 12.04
CA ARG A 112 5.19 0.59 10.83
C ARG A 112 3.89 1.32 11.17
N ASP A 113 3.21 0.90 12.23
CA ASP A 113 2.00 1.58 12.71
C ASP A 113 2.31 2.99 13.20
N VAL A 114 3.45 3.19 13.87
CA VAL A 114 3.92 4.52 14.29
C VAL A 114 4.30 5.38 13.09
N GLU A 115 5.04 4.85 12.11
CA GLU A 115 5.38 5.58 10.89
C GLU A 115 4.13 5.96 10.09
N ARG A 116 3.10 5.11 10.08
CA ARG A 116 1.82 5.41 9.46
C ARG A 116 1.18 6.64 10.11
N LEU A 117 1.06 6.65 11.44
CA LEU A 117 0.49 7.79 12.17
C LEU A 117 1.29 9.07 11.91
N ARG A 118 2.63 8.99 11.94
CA ARG A 118 3.51 10.12 11.61
C ARG A 118 3.25 10.63 10.20
N LEU A 119 3.11 9.74 9.22
CA LEU A 119 2.87 10.11 7.83
C LEU A 119 1.48 10.72 7.63
N GLN A 120 0.44 10.17 8.28
CA GLN A 120 -0.90 10.74 8.25
C GLN A 120 -0.89 12.17 8.79
N ALA A 121 -0.21 12.42 9.91
CA ALA A 121 -0.04 13.75 10.47
C ALA A 121 0.71 14.69 9.52
N ALA A 122 1.84 14.27 8.96
CA ALA A 122 2.62 15.08 8.03
C ALA A 122 1.86 15.43 6.73
N LEU A 123 1.00 14.51 6.25
CA LEU A 123 0.10 14.78 5.13
C LEU A 123 -1.00 15.77 5.52
N GLY A 124 -1.51 15.68 6.76
CA GLY A 124 -2.42 16.66 7.36
C GLY A 124 -1.80 18.06 7.40
N ASP A 125 -0.55 18.18 7.85
CA ASP A 125 0.19 19.45 7.88
C ASP A 125 0.44 20.02 6.47
N ALA A 126 0.57 19.16 5.46
CA ALA A 126 0.64 19.54 4.05
C ALA A 126 -0.72 19.93 3.43
N GLY A 127 -1.81 19.91 4.22
CA GLY A 127 -3.15 20.32 3.80
C GLY A 127 -4.05 19.20 3.27
N LEU A 128 -3.62 17.93 3.35
CA LEU A 128 -4.44 16.79 2.96
C LEU A 128 -5.32 16.33 4.12
N ALA A 129 -6.64 16.35 3.95
CA ALA A 129 -7.55 15.80 4.95
C ALA A 129 -7.46 14.27 4.99
N VAL A 130 -6.60 13.75 5.88
CA VAL A 130 -6.44 12.32 6.14
C VAL A 130 -7.34 11.92 7.32
N PRO A 131 -8.11 10.82 7.22
CA PRO A 131 -8.88 10.32 8.35
C PRO A 131 -7.95 9.78 9.44
N ASP A 132 -8.23 10.17 10.69
CA ASP A 132 -7.59 9.69 11.93
C ASP A 132 -7.98 8.25 12.29
#